data_AF-A0A4Q3RQD8-F1
#
_entry.id   AF-A0A4Q3RQD8-F1
#
_cell.length_a   1.000
_cell.length_b   1.000
_cell.length_c   1.000
_cell.angle_alpha   90.00
_cell.angle_beta   90.00
_cell.angle_gamma   90.00
#
_symmetry.space_group_name_H-M   'P 1'
#
loop_
_entity.id
_entity.type
_entity.pdbx_description
1 polymer ?
#
loop_
_entity_poly.entity_id
_entity_poly.type
_entity_poly.pdbx_seq_one_letter_code
_entity_poly.pdbx_strand_id
1 'polypeptide(L)'
;SKAQQSNARAQLAISRANYASVVGQNPGDLEAEPSLAELLPASIDDAFLMAEESNPGLLAANYAEQASRARVAQAKAATRPSISLRGQVDASGSSPTNDPFDDFDRGVSGGLSLSVPLFTGGQISSSIRQAQEQNNADAAAIEGARRAAQQDVAQAWNQLLGARAALASNEEQVRAARIAFEGVRQEAQVGLRTTLDVLNAQQELRNAELALINARRDEYLAGAFVLAAIGKLEARWLTPDQTLYDPKASYRKVYRSFGWVPWEPVIAAVDHVLAPRIGPAPEEAVKTANK
;
A
#
# COMPACT_ATOMS: atom_id res chain seq x y z
N SER A 1 -25.55 14.98 29.65
CA SER A 1 -26.91 14.40 29.84
C SER A 1 -26.88 12.88 29.70
N LYS A 2 -27.90 12.14 30.19
CA LYS A 2 -27.98 10.66 30.00
C LYS A 2 -27.92 10.25 28.52
N ALA A 3 -28.49 11.06 27.62
CA ALA A 3 -28.42 10.85 26.18
C ALA A 3 -26.97 10.90 25.64
N GLN A 4 -26.18 11.91 26.04
CA GLN A 4 -24.77 12.00 25.65
C GLN A 4 -23.95 10.80 26.13
N GLN A 5 -24.20 10.33 27.36
CA GLN A 5 -23.53 9.13 27.88
C GLN A 5 -23.90 7.87 27.08
N SER A 6 -25.18 7.71 26.73
CA SER A 6 -25.63 6.60 25.89
C SER A 6 -24.96 6.63 24.51
N ASN A 7 -24.87 7.81 23.89
CA ASN A 7 -24.21 7.98 22.59
C ASN A 7 -22.71 7.69 22.68
N ALA A 8 -22.02 8.15 23.72
CA ALA A 8 -20.60 7.85 23.94
C ALA A 8 -20.35 6.34 24.13
N ARG A 9 -21.23 5.64 24.85
CA ARG A 9 -21.15 4.17 24.99
C ARG A 9 -21.37 3.44 23.66
N ALA A 10 -22.32 3.91 22.85
CA ALA A 10 -22.54 3.35 21.51
C ALA A 10 -21.34 3.58 20.59
N GLN A 11 -20.77 4.79 20.58
CA GLN A 11 -19.56 5.09 19.80
C GLN A 11 -18.36 4.26 20.25
N LEU A 12 -18.20 4.01 21.56
CA LEU A 12 -17.17 3.12 22.10
C LEU A 12 -17.37 1.66 21.64
N ALA A 13 -18.61 1.18 21.60
CA ALA A 13 -18.89 -0.16 21.10
C ALA A 13 -18.57 -0.28 19.60
N ILE A 14 -18.89 0.74 18.80
CA ILE A 14 -18.55 0.81 17.38
C ILE A 14 -17.04 0.84 17.17
N SER A 15 -16.30 1.66 17.93
CA SER A 15 -14.84 1.74 17.79
C SER A 15 -14.15 0.42 18.18
N ARG A 16 -14.66 -0.28 19.19
CA ARG A 16 -14.19 -1.63 19.56
C ARG A 16 -14.43 -2.66 18.47
N ALA A 17 -15.60 -2.63 17.83
CA ALA A 17 -15.92 -3.51 16.72
C ALA A 17 -15.02 -3.23 15.50
N ASN A 18 -14.76 -1.96 15.19
CA ASN A 18 -13.85 -1.55 14.12
C ASN A 18 -12.40 -1.96 14.42
N TYR A 19 -11.97 -1.89 15.68
CA TYR A 19 -10.66 -2.40 16.08
C TYR A 19 -10.59 -3.93 15.88
N ALA A 20 -11.60 -4.66 16.33
CA ALA A 20 -11.63 -6.11 16.22
C ALA A 20 -11.67 -6.60 14.76
N SER A 21 -12.29 -5.85 13.84
CA SER A 21 -12.30 -6.22 12.42
C SER A 21 -10.93 -6.05 11.76
N VAL A 22 -10.12 -5.09 12.20
CA VAL A 22 -8.77 -4.84 11.64
C VAL A 22 -7.71 -5.71 12.31
N VAL A 23 -7.75 -5.83 13.64
CA VAL A 23 -6.71 -6.53 14.44
C VAL A 23 -7.05 -8.01 14.66
N GLY A 24 -8.32 -8.41 14.49
CA GLY A 24 -8.79 -9.78 14.67
C GLY A 24 -9.10 -10.15 16.13
N GLN A 25 -8.94 -9.24 17.09
CA GLN A 25 -9.26 -9.43 18.51
C GLN A 25 -9.83 -8.17 19.13
N ASN A 26 -10.62 -8.32 20.19
CA ASN A 26 -11.12 -7.16 20.94
C ASN A 26 -9.96 -6.40 21.61
N PRO A 27 -10.04 -5.06 21.72
CA PRO A 27 -9.00 -4.28 22.38
C PRO A 27 -8.98 -4.57 23.87
N GLY A 28 -7.79 -4.87 24.41
CA GLY A 28 -7.51 -4.89 25.84
C GLY A 28 -7.13 -3.49 26.34
N ASP A 29 -6.18 -3.42 27.26
CA ASP A 29 -5.55 -2.16 27.65
C ASP A 29 -4.55 -1.76 26.56
N LEU A 30 -4.86 -0.66 25.87
CA LEU A 30 -4.03 -0.12 24.79
C LEU A 30 -2.96 0.80 25.37
N GLU A 31 -1.76 0.71 24.82
CA GLU A 31 -0.70 1.68 25.11
C GLU A 31 -1.03 3.06 24.51
N ALA A 32 -0.34 4.10 24.99
CA ALA A 32 -0.47 5.44 24.45
C ALA A 32 -0.02 5.48 22.97
N GLU A 33 -0.64 6.34 22.18
CA GLU A 33 -0.27 6.50 20.78
C GLU A 33 1.23 6.87 20.61
N PRO A 34 1.97 6.20 19.70
CA PRO A 34 3.36 6.53 19.43
C PRO A 34 3.45 7.90 18.76
N SER A 35 4.47 8.69 19.10
CA SER A 35 4.67 10.01 18.48
C SER A 35 4.98 9.87 17.00
N LEU A 36 4.22 10.58 16.15
CA LEU A 36 4.49 10.68 14.71
C LEU A 36 5.46 11.82 14.36
N ALA A 37 5.83 12.65 15.34
CA ALA A 37 6.56 13.90 15.11
C ALA A 37 7.91 13.70 14.41
N GLU A 38 8.61 12.60 14.70
CA GLU A 38 9.92 12.29 14.12
C GLU A 38 9.85 11.83 12.65
N LEU A 39 8.69 11.31 12.22
CA LEU A 39 8.49 10.80 10.85
C LEU A 39 7.93 11.88 9.92
N LEU A 40 7.35 12.94 10.48
CA LEU A 40 6.74 14.01 9.69
C LEU A 40 7.82 14.85 8.98
N PRO A 41 7.58 15.24 7.72
CA PRO A 41 8.51 16.12 7.01
C PRO A 41 8.56 17.51 7.67
N ALA A 42 9.73 18.15 7.61
CA ALA A 42 9.96 19.46 8.22
C ALA A 42 9.24 20.58 7.45
N SER A 43 9.06 20.42 6.14
CA SER A 43 8.41 21.38 5.25
C SER A 43 7.50 20.69 4.22
N ILE A 44 6.62 21.48 3.59
CA ILE A 44 5.80 20.98 2.49
C ILE A 44 6.65 20.58 1.27
N ASP A 45 7.76 21.29 1.04
CA ASP A 45 8.68 20.99 -0.06
C ASP A 45 9.38 19.64 0.17
N ASP A 46 9.81 19.37 1.41
CA ASP A 46 10.33 18.05 1.79
C ASP A 46 9.26 16.96 1.63
N ALA A 47 8.00 17.27 1.96
CA ALA A 47 6.89 16.34 1.79
C ALA A 47 6.67 15.98 0.32
N PHE A 48 6.77 16.95 -0.60
CA PHE A 48 6.69 16.70 -2.04
C PHE A 48 7.85 15.82 -2.52
N LEU A 49 9.09 16.12 -2.12
CA LEU A 49 10.26 15.31 -2.48
C LEU A 49 10.13 13.87 -1.98
N MET A 50 9.70 13.69 -0.73
CA MET A 50 9.47 12.36 -0.16
C MET A 50 8.34 11.62 -0.90
N ALA A 51 7.26 12.30 -1.27
CA ALA A 51 6.18 11.68 -2.03
C ALA A 51 6.61 11.25 -3.43
N GLU A 52 7.47 12.01 -4.11
CA GLU A 52 7.99 11.61 -5.42
C GLU A 52 8.85 10.33 -5.35
N GLU A 53 9.54 10.11 -4.23
CA GLU A 53 10.36 8.92 -4.01
C GLU A 53 9.56 7.70 -3.52
N SER A 54 8.68 7.89 -2.52
CA SER A 54 8.07 6.78 -1.78
C SER A 54 6.55 6.65 -1.90
N ASN A 55 5.85 7.53 -2.61
CA ASN A 55 4.38 7.41 -2.73
C ASN A 55 3.98 6.06 -3.40
N PRO A 56 3.17 5.21 -2.74
CA PRO A 56 2.83 3.89 -3.27
C PRO A 56 2.03 3.94 -4.57
N GLY A 57 1.20 4.96 -4.76
CA GLY A 57 0.43 5.16 -5.99
C GLY A 57 1.32 5.49 -7.18
N LEU A 58 2.30 6.37 -6.99
CA LEU A 58 3.30 6.70 -8.02
C LEU A 58 4.21 5.50 -8.32
N LEU A 59 4.66 4.77 -7.30
CA LEU A 59 5.43 3.54 -7.46
C LEU A 59 4.63 2.48 -8.23
N ALA A 60 3.35 2.29 -7.90
CA ALA A 60 2.47 1.37 -8.62
C ALA A 60 2.32 1.75 -10.11
N ALA A 61 2.17 3.03 -10.42
CA ALA A 61 2.12 3.52 -11.81
C ALA A 61 3.43 3.26 -12.56
N ASN A 62 4.58 3.51 -11.92
CA ASN A 62 5.90 3.19 -12.49
C ASN A 62 6.04 1.69 -12.78
N TYR A 63 5.64 0.82 -11.85
CA TYR A 63 5.66 -0.63 -12.06
C TYR A 63 4.68 -1.08 -13.16
N ALA A 64 3.53 -0.41 -13.31
CA ALA A 64 2.58 -0.68 -14.37
C ALA A 64 3.17 -0.36 -15.77
N GLU A 65 3.87 0.77 -15.92
CA GLU A 65 4.58 1.11 -17.17
C GLU A 65 5.69 0.10 -17.47
N GLN A 66 6.47 -0.31 -16.46
CA GLN A 66 7.50 -1.33 -16.68
C GLN A 66 6.89 -2.67 -17.12
N ALA A 67 5.75 -3.04 -16.56
CA ALA A 67 5.02 -4.23 -16.96
C ALA A 67 4.51 -4.13 -18.41
N SER A 68 3.95 -3.00 -18.85
CA SER A 68 3.52 -2.83 -20.23
C SER A 68 4.70 -2.71 -21.21
N ARG A 69 5.82 -2.12 -20.80
CA ARG A 69 7.08 -2.16 -21.54
C ARG A 69 7.57 -3.58 -21.77
N ALA A 70 7.48 -4.44 -20.76
CA ALA A 70 7.78 -5.87 -20.91
C ALA A 70 6.79 -6.57 -21.87
N ARG A 71 5.51 -6.18 -21.89
CA ARG A 71 4.54 -6.68 -22.89
C ARG A 71 4.88 -6.21 -24.31
N VAL A 72 5.42 -5.01 -24.49
CA VAL A 72 5.95 -4.56 -25.81
C VAL A 72 7.11 -5.45 -26.24
N ALA A 73 8.03 -5.76 -25.33
CA ALA A 73 9.13 -6.68 -25.59
C ALA A 73 8.63 -8.08 -25.96
N GLN A 74 7.62 -8.59 -25.26
CA GLN A 74 6.96 -9.86 -25.57
C GLN A 74 6.29 -9.85 -26.95
N ALA A 75 5.55 -8.79 -27.29
CA ALA A 75 4.93 -8.65 -28.61
C ALA A 75 5.97 -8.60 -29.73
N LYS A 76 7.12 -7.95 -29.50
CA LYS A 76 8.25 -7.96 -30.43
C LYS A 76 8.91 -9.35 -30.53
N ALA A 77 8.95 -10.12 -29.45
CA ALA A 77 9.51 -11.46 -29.47
C ALA A 77 8.70 -12.41 -30.38
N ALA A 78 7.40 -12.15 -30.60
CA ALA A 78 6.57 -12.92 -31.50
C ALA A 78 7.02 -12.88 -32.98
N THR A 79 7.86 -11.91 -33.39
CA THR A 79 8.47 -11.90 -34.73
C THR A 79 9.69 -12.80 -34.86
N ARG A 80 10.18 -13.34 -33.74
CA ARG A 80 11.40 -14.16 -33.69
C ARG A 80 11.06 -15.65 -33.81
N PRO A 81 12.03 -16.47 -34.24
CA PRO A 81 11.91 -17.92 -34.16
C PRO A 81 11.59 -18.40 -32.74
N SER A 82 10.66 -19.35 -32.60
CA SER A 82 10.41 -20.06 -31.35
C SER A 82 10.89 -21.49 -31.45
N ILE A 83 11.58 -21.97 -30.41
CA ILE A 83 12.05 -23.35 -30.29
C ILE A 83 11.33 -23.98 -29.11
N SER A 84 10.75 -25.16 -29.32
CA SER A 84 10.07 -25.93 -28.27
C SER A 84 10.61 -27.36 -28.23
N LEU A 85 10.89 -27.84 -27.02
CA LEU A 85 11.28 -29.22 -26.74
C LEU A 85 10.11 -29.90 -26.03
N ARG A 86 9.67 -31.05 -26.54
CA ARG A 86 8.63 -31.88 -25.91
C ARG A 86 9.19 -33.26 -25.66
N GLY A 87 8.89 -33.81 -24.48
CA GLY A 87 9.15 -35.20 -24.13
C GLY A 87 7.86 -35.82 -23.63
N GLN A 88 7.57 -37.03 -24.07
CA GLN A 88 6.38 -37.78 -23.68
C GLN A 88 6.82 -39.18 -23.24
N VAL A 89 6.26 -39.63 -22.12
CA VAL A 89 6.43 -40.99 -21.61
C VAL A 89 5.04 -41.60 -21.57
N ASP A 90 4.85 -42.66 -22.33
CA ASP A 90 3.58 -43.32 -22.48
C ASP A 90 3.70 -44.76 -21.99
N ALA A 91 2.66 -45.23 -21.32
CA ALA A 91 2.51 -46.64 -21.01
C ALA A 91 1.08 -47.04 -21.37
N SER A 92 0.94 -47.89 -22.37
CA SER A 92 -0.36 -48.35 -22.86
C SER A 92 -0.39 -49.87 -22.84
N GLY A 93 -1.35 -50.42 -22.11
CA GLY A 93 -1.71 -51.83 -22.20
C GLY A 93 -2.86 -51.99 -23.17
N SER A 94 -2.72 -52.90 -24.13
CA SER A 94 -3.78 -53.29 -25.05
C SER A 94 -3.91 -54.80 -24.92
N SER A 95 -5.03 -55.29 -24.35
CA SER A 95 -5.31 -56.72 -24.18
C SER A 95 -6.38 -57.14 -25.20
N PRO A 96 -6.02 -57.76 -26.35
CA PRO A 96 -7.00 -58.25 -27.31
C PRO A 96 -7.62 -59.59 -26.87
N THR A 97 -6.97 -60.27 -25.93
CA THR A 97 -7.42 -61.52 -25.31
C THR A 97 -7.38 -61.37 -23.79
N ASN A 98 -8.17 -62.17 -23.07
CA ASN A 98 -8.48 -62.04 -21.64
C ASN A 98 -7.31 -62.47 -20.72
N ASP A 99 -6.07 -62.21 -21.11
CA ASP A 99 -4.86 -62.49 -20.33
C ASP A 99 -4.43 -61.24 -19.55
N PRO A 100 -4.56 -61.20 -18.22
CA PRO A 100 -4.23 -60.05 -17.40
C PRO A 100 -2.73 -59.71 -17.33
N PHE A 101 -1.85 -60.47 -18.00
CA PHE A 101 -0.39 -60.28 -17.95
C PHE A 101 0.29 -59.97 -19.29
N ASP A 102 -0.46 -59.88 -20.40
CA ASP A 102 0.16 -59.79 -21.73
C ASP A 102 0.08 -58.36 -22.31
N ASP A 103 1.28 -57.85 -22.59
CA ASP A 103 1.66 -56.61 -23.27
C ASP A 103 1.35 -55.26 -22.59
N PHE A 104 2.35 -54.79 -21.84
CA PHE A 104 2.43 -53.42 -21.33
C PHE A 104 3.52 -52.68 -22.11
N ASP A 105 3.13 -51.97 -23.17
CA ASP A 105 4.09 -51.28 -24.01
C ASP A 105 4.45 -49.92 -23.39
N ARG A 106 5.74 -49.63 -23.31
CA ARG A 106 6.27 -48.41 -22.70
C ARG A 106 7.09 -47.65 -23.73
N GLY A 107 6.59 -46.49 -24.12
CA GLY A 107 7.23 -45.60 -25.08
C GLY A 107 7.83 -44.38 -24.40
N VAL A 108 9.03 -43.98 -24.81
CA VAL A 108 9.57 -42.65 -24.53
C VAL A 108 9.84 -41.98 -25.87
N SER A 109 9.24 -40.82 -26.09
CA SER A 109 9.45 -40.03 -27.29
C SER A 109 9.86 -38.60 -26.94
N GLY A 110 10.68 -37.99 -27.80
CA GLY A 110 11.12 -36.61 -27.65
C GLY A 110 11.18 -35.94 -29.01
N GLY A 111 10.79 -34.66 -29.07
CA GLY A 111 10.77 -33.88 -30.30
C GLY A 111 11.16 -32.43 -30.07
N LEU A 112 12.02 -31.91 -30.95
CA LEU A 112 12.37 -30.50 -31.04
C LEU A 112 11.62 -29.87 -32.23
N SER A 113 10.94 -28.75 -32.00
CA SER A 113 10.21 -28.02 -33.04
C SER A 113 10.65 -26.56 -33.06
N LEU A 114 11.10 -26.11 -34.24
CA LEU A 114 11.43 -24.72 -34.56
C LEU A 114 10.31 -24.12 -35.41
N SER A 115 9.74 -23.00 -35.00
CA SER A 115 8.68 -22.28 -35.71
C SER A 115 9.10 -20.85 -36.00
N VAL A 116 9.02 -20.42 -37.26
CA VAL A 116 9.37 -19.07 -37.70
C VAL A 116 8.20 -18.45 -38.48
N PRO A 117 7.59 -17.36 -38.00
CA PRO A 117 6.53 -16.68 -38.75
C PRO A 117 7.14 -15.89 -39.92
N LEU A 118 6.88 -16.31 -41.16
CA LEU A 118 7.37 -15.62 -42.37
C LEU A 118 6.45 -14.48 -42.80
N PHE A 119 5.13 -14.70 -42.74
CA PHE A 119 4.12 -13.70 -43.09
C PHE A 119 2.84 -13.94 -42.28
N THR A 120 2.37 -12.90 -41.58
CA THR A 120 1.19 -13.00 -40.69
C THR A 120 0.08 -12.02 -41.06
N GLY A 121 0.04 -11.53 -42.31
CA GLY A 121 -1.02 -10.61 -42.76
C GLY A 121 -1.16 -9.32 -41.94
N GLY A 122 -0.08 -8.87 -41.28
CA GLY A 122 -0.10 -7.68 -40.42
C GLY A 122 -0.50 -7.91 -38.96
N GLN A 123 -0.96 -9.10 -38.56
CA GLN A 123 -1.39 -9.40 -37.19
C GLN A 123 -0.34 -9.03 -36.14
N ILE A 124 0.89 -9.55 -36.27
CA ILE A 124 1.98 -9.26 -35.31
C ILE A 124 2.31 -7.76 -35.28
N SER A 125 2.34 -7.10 -36.44
CA SER A 125 2.62 -5.65 -36.51
C SER A 125 1.56 -4.81 -35.77
N SER A 126 0.29 -5.20 -35.88
CA SER A 126 -0.83 -4.54 -35.19
C SER A 126 -0.76 -4.78 -33.69
N SER A 127 -0.42 -6.00 -33.25
CA SER A 127 -0.22 -6.31 -31.83
C SER A 127 0.94 -5.55 -31.21
N ILE A 128 2.05 -5.36 -31.94
CA ILE A 128 3.17 -4.53 -31.47
C ILE A 128 2.72 -3.07 -31.30
N ARG A 129 2.03 -2.49 -32.29
CA ARG A 129 1.51 -1.12 -32.21
C ARG A 129 0.55 -0.96 -31.03
N GLN A 130 -0.37 -1.91 -30.84
CA GLN A 130 -1.29 -1.90 -29.71
C GLN A 130 -0.54 -1.91 -28.36
N ALA A 131 0.46 -2.78 -28.21
CA ALA A 131 1.26 -2.83 -26.98
C ALA A 131 2.04 -1.53 -26.75
N GLN A 132 2.55 -0.90 -27.81
CA GLN A 132 3.25 0.39 -27.72
C GLN A 132 2.32 1.50 -27.26
N GLU A 133 1.11 1.60 -27.82
CA GLU A 133 0.14 2.62 -27.39
C GLU A 133 -0.35 2.37 -25.96
N GLN A 134 -0.47 1.12 -25.53
CA GLN A 134 -0.74 0.81 -24.12
C GLN A 134 0.40 1.29 -23.20
N ASN A 135 1.66 1.07 -23.59
CA ASN A 135 2.80 1.59 -22.84
C ASN A 135 2.81 3.13 -22.79
N ASN A 136 2.45 3.80 -23.89
CA ASN A 136 2.31 5.25 -23.92
C ASN A 136 1.21 5.74 -22.97
N ALA A 137 0.07 5.04 -22.92
CA ALA A 137 -1.01 5.34 -22.00
C ALA A 137 -0.57 5.17 -20.53
N ASP A 138 0.14 4.09 -20.21
CA ASP A 138 0.66 3.85 -18.86
C ASP A 138 1.74 4.87 -18.48
N ALA A 139 2.59 5.28 -19.43
CA ALA A 139 3.55 6.36 -19.22
C ALA A 139 2.88 7.71 -18.94
N ALA A 140 1.77 8.02 -19.63
CA ALA A 140 0.97 9.20 -19.32
C ALA A 140 0.27 9.09 -17.95
N ALA A 141 -0.11 7.88 -17.54
CA ALA A 141 -0.72 7.62 -16.23
C ALA A 141 0.26 7.90 -15.07
N ILE A 142 1.58 7.76 -15.27
CA ILE A 142 2.60 8.16 -14.27
C ILE A 142 2.47 9.64 -13.94
N GLU A 143 2.30 10.52 -14.93
CA GLU A 143 2.14 11.96 -14.68
C GLU A 143 0.80 12.29 -14.00
N GLY A 144 -0.24 11.51 -14.30
CA GLY A 144 -1.50 11.55 -13.54
C GLY A 144 -1.30 11.19 -12.08
N ALA A 145 -0.59 10.09 -11.81
CA ALA A 145 -0.26 9.62 -10.46
C ALA A 145 0.63 10.60 -9.69
N ARG A 146 1.61 11.23 -10.36
CA ARG A 146 2.46 12.27 -9.75
C ARG A 146 1.63 13.47 -9.31
N ARG A 147 0.78 14.00 -10.18
CA ARG A 147 -0.08 15.15 -9.85
C ARG A 147 -1.08 14.82 -8.74
N ALA A 148 -1.62 13.60 -8.74
CA ALA A 148 -2.48 13.12 -7.65
C ALA A 148 -1.71 13.06 -6.32
N ALA A 149 -0.50 12.49 -6.32
CA ALA A 149 0.35 12.44 -5.12
C ALA A 149 0.69 13.83 -4.57
N GLN A 150 1.04 14.78 -5.45
CA GLN A 150 1.26 16.18 -5.05
C GLN A 150 -0.02 16.82 -4.48
N GLN A 151 -1.18 16.59 -5.09
CA GLN A 151 -2.44 17.08 -4.56
C GLN A 151 -2.74 16.50 -3.16
N ASP A 152 -2.55 15.20 -2.98
CA ASP A 152 -2.78 14.51 -1.71
C ASP A 152 -1.86 15.03 -0.60
N VAL A 153 -0.58 15.26 -0.91
CA VAL A 153 0.39 15.88 0.02
C VAL A 153 -0.04 17.29 0.40
N ALA A 154 -0.40 18.13 -0.58
CA ALA A 154 -0.83 19.50 -0.31
C ALA A 154 -2.10 19.52 0.56
N GLN A 155 -3.06 18.64 0.29
CA GLN A 155 -4.28 18.52 1.07
C GLN A 155 -3.99 18.07 2.50
N ALA A 156 -3.25 16.97 2.67
CA ALA A 156 -2.92 16.42 3.99
C ALA A 156 -2.09 17.41 4.82
N TRP A 157 -1.14 18.12 4.20
CA TRP A 157 -0.33 19.13 4.88
C TRP A 157 -1.17 20.30 5.38
N ASN A 158 -2.06 20.84 4.54
CA ASN A 158 -2.95 21.94 4.96
C ASN A 158 -3.96 21.49 6.03
N GLN A 159 -4.43 20.24 5.97
CA GLN A 159 -5.25 19.66 7.04
C GLN A 159 -4.48 19.56 8.36
N LEU A 160 -3.19 19.17 8.33
CA LEU A 160 -2.34 19.15 9.52
C LEU A 160 -2.12 20.54 10.10
N LEU A 161 -1.85 21.54 9.27
CA LEU A 161 -1.73 22.94 9.73
C LEU A 161 -3.03 23.43 10.37
N GLY A 162 -4.18 23.14 9.75
CA GLY A 162 -5.49 23.45 10.30
C GLY A 162 -5.76 22.75 11.63
N ALA A 163 -5.43 21.46 11.74
CA ALA A 163 -5.62 20.69 12.96
C ALA A 163 -4.73 21.19 14.11
N ARG A 164 -3.48 21.58 13.82
CA ARG A 164 -2.58 22.19 14.81
C ARG A 164 -3.09 23.55 15.30
N ALA A 165 -3.59 24.39 14.40
CA ALA A 165 -4.20 25.66 14.79
C ALA A 165 -5.47 25.45 15.63
N ALA A 166 -6.31 24.47 15.26
CA ALA A 166 -7.48 24.10 16.03
C ALA A 166 -7.10 23.56 17.42
N LEU A 167 -6.07 22.73 17.52
CA LEU A 167 -5.54 22.23 18.79
C LEU A 167 -5.14 23.39 19.71
N ALA A 168 -4.31 24.31 19.23
CA ALA A 168 -3.87 25.48 20.01
C ALA A 168 -5.07 26.35 20.46
N SER A 169 -6.05 26.56 19.59
CA SER A 169 -7.28 27.30 19.93
C SER A 169 -8.10 26.61 21.03
N ASN A 170 -8.27 25.28 20.94
CA ASN A 170 -8.99 24.51 21.95
C ASN A 170 -8.25 24.48 23.30
N GLU A 171 -6.92 24.48 23.31
CA GLU A 171 -6.14 24.59 24.54
C GLU A 171 -6.39 25.92 25.26
N GLU A 172 -6.43 27.04 24.51
CA GLU A 172 -6.80 28.35 25.06
C GLU A 172 -8.26 28.40 25.51
N GLN A 173 -9.18 27.76 24.76
CA GLN A 173 -10.59 27.68 25.17
C GLN A 173 -10.76 26.94 26.49
N VAL A 174 -10.05 25.82 26.70
CA VAL A 174 -10.06 25.10 27.99
C VAL A 174 -9.47 25.96 29.10
N ARG A 175 -8.38 26.68 28.83
CA ARG A 175 -7.78 27.61 29.80
C ARG A 175 -8.77 28.70 30.23
N ALA A 176 -9.43 29.33 29.27
CA ALA A 176 -10.42 30.38 29.51
C ALA A 176 -11.66 29.85 30.26
N ALA A 177 -12.22 28.70 29.82
CA ALA A 177 -13.37 28.08 30.44
C ALA A 177 -13.09 27.64 31.89
N ARG A 178 -11.85 27.21 32.17
CA ARG A 178 -11.40 26.86 33.53
C ARG A 178 -11.39 28.07 34.44
N ILE A 179 -10.79 29.18 33.99
CA ILE A 179 -10.76 30.44 34.74
C ILE A 179 -12.19 30.93 35.00
N ALA A 180 -13.06 30.89 33.98
CA ALA A 180 -14.46 31.28 34.13
C ALA A 180 -15.21 30.40 35.15
N PHE A 181 -15.03 29.09 35.11
CA PHE A 181 -15.61 28.16 36.08
C PHE A 181 -15.13 28.45 37.51
N GLU A 182 -13.82 28.68 37.69
CA GLU A 182 -13.25 29.03 39.00
C GLU A 182 -13.81 30.35 39.53
N GLY A 183 -13.94 31.37 38.68
CA GLY A 183 -14.55 32.66 39.04
C GLY A 183 -16.00 32.53 39.46
N VAL A 184 -16.84 31.87 38.65
CA VAL A 184 -18.26 31.64 38.97
C VAL A 184 -18.43 30.82 40.26
N ARG A 185 -17.54 29.84 40.48
CA ARG A 185 -17.52 29.05 41.72
C ARG A 185 -17.21 29.91 42.95
N GLN A 186 -16.26 30.84 42.86
CA GLN A 186 -15.93 31.76 43.94
C GLN A 186 -17.06 32.76 44.19
N GLU A 187 -17.65 33.34 43.14
CA GLU A 187 -18.81 34.24 43.27
C GLU A 187 -20.02 33.54 43.91
N ALA A 188 -20.24 32.26 43.61
CA ALA A 188 -21.31 31.47 44.23
C ALA A 188 -21.05 31.20 45.73
N GLN A 189 -19.79 31.03 46.15
CA GLN A 189 -19.44 30.86 47.57
C GLN A 189 -19.74 32.10 48.41
N VAL A 190 -19.71 33.28 47.81
CA VAL A 190 -20.06 34.56 48.46
C VAL A 190 -21.51 35.00 48.15
N GLY A 191 -22.31 34.16 47.50
CA GLY A 191 -23.73 34.40 47.24
C GLY A 191 -24.06 35.35 46.07
N LEU A 192 -23.07 35.71 45.24
CA LEU A 192 -23.25 36.59 44.06
C LEU A 192 -23.71 35.84 42.80
N ARG A 193 -23.58 34.50 42.79
CA ARG A 193 -24.02 33.62 41.70
C ARG A 193 -24.85 32.46 42.23
N THR A 194 -25.67 31.90 41.35
CA THR A 194 -26.52 30.76 41.67
C THR A 194 -25.80 29.43 41.44
N THR A 195 -26.29 28.35 42.04
CA THR A 195 -25.84 26.98 41.75
C THR A 195 -26.01 26.64 40.26
N LEU A 196 -27.05 27.18 39.62
CA LEU A 196 -27.27 26.99 38.18
C LEU A 196 -26.13 27.59 37.34
N ASP A 197 -25.63 28.77 37.72
CA ASP A 197 -24.49 29.41 37.04
C ASP A 197 -23.22 28.54 37.15
N VAL A 198 -22.96 27.96 38.33
CA VAL A 198 -21.82 27.05 38.55
C VAL A 198 -21.95 25.79 37.68
N LEU A 199 -23.16 25.20 37.61
CA LEU A 199 -23.40 24.02 36.78
C LEU A 199 -23.26 24.33 35.28
N ASN A 200 -23.72 25.49 34.83
CA ASN A 200 -23.55 25.93 33.45
C ASN A 200 -22.07 26.15 33.11
N ALA A 201 -21.31 26.83 33.98
CA ALA A 201 -19.88 27.03 33.78
C ALA A 201 -19.09 25.70 33.81
N GLN A 202 -19.48 24.76 34.67
CA GLN A 202 -18.89 23.42 34.70
C GLN A 202 -19.18 22.65 33.42
N GLN A 203 -20.40 22.75 32.89
CA GLN A 203 -20.77 22.13 31.62
C GLN A 203 -19.95 22.72 30.45
N GLU A 204 -19.75 24.04 30.44
CA GLU A 204 -18.95 24.72 29.42
C GLU A 204 -17.49 24.26 29.44
N LEU A 205 -16.87 24.19 30.63
CA LEU A 205 -15.52 23.63 30.80
C LEU A 205 -15.45 22.18 30.29
N ARG A 206 -16.43 21.34 30.62
CA ARG A 206 -16.47 19.95 30.16
C ARG A 206 -16.62 19.84 28.64
N ASN A 207 -17.40 20.72 28.02
CA ASN A 207 -17.52 20.76 26.56
C ASN A 207 -16.19 21.16 25.92
N ALA A 208 -15.50 22.17 26.46
CA ALA A 208 -14.18 22.59 25.98
C ALA A 208 -13.13 21.47 26.13
N GLU A 209 -13.12 20.74 27.26
CA GLU A 209 -12.21 19.61 27.47
C GLU A 209 -12.45 18.48 26.46
N LEU A 210 -13.72 18.17 26.14
CA LEU A 210 -14.06 17.18 25.11
C LEU A 210 -13.64 17.65 23.72
N ALA A 211 -13.82 18.94 23.41
CA ALA A 211 -13.37 19.52 22.14
C ALA A 211 -11.84 19.44 21.98
N LEU A 212 -11.09 19.69 23.06
CA LEU A 212 -9.63 19.51 23.07
C LEU A 212 -9.21 18.06 22.81
N ILE A 213 -9.89 17.08 23.40
CA ILE A 213 -9.59 15.66 23.15
C ILE A 213 -9.81 15.31 21.67
N ASN A 214 -10.91 15.79 21.08
CA ASN A 214 -11.16 15.60 19.65
C ASN A 214 -10.09 16.29 18.79
N ALA A 215 -9.71 17.53 19.12
CA ALA A 215 -8.67 18.26 18.40
C ALA A 215 -7.31 17.56 18.44
N ARG A 216 -6.93 16.94 19.56
CA ARG A 216 -5.71 16.12 19.68
C ARG A 216 -5.76 14.90 18.76
N ARG A 217 -6.89 14.19 18.75
CA ARG A 217 -7.10 13.05 17.84
C ARG A 217 -7.00 13.51 16.38
N ASP A 218 -7.63 14.62 16.03
CA ASP A 218 -7.67 15.11 14.66
C ASP A 218 -6.28 15.57 14.18
N GLU A 219 -5.46 16.17 15.05
CA GLU A 219 -4.05 16.50 14.75
C GLU A 219 -3.22 15.24 14.50
N TYR A 220 -3.38 14.22 15.34
CA TYR A 220 -2.71 12.94 15.17
C TYR A 220 -3.09 12.26 13.85
N LEU A 221 -4.38 12.23 13.52
CA LEU A 221 -4.88 11.68 12.25
C LEU A 221 -4.38 12.48 11.05
N ALA A 222 -4.34 13.80 11.14
CA ALA A 222 -3.78 14.65 10.09
C ALA A 222 -2.29 14.36 9.85
N GLY A 223 -1.53 14.11 10.92
CA GLY A 223 -0.14 13.64 10.82
C GLY A 223 -0.05 12.30 10.09
N ALA A 224 -0.90 11.33 10.46
CA ALA A 224 -0.95 10.04 9.79
C ALA A 224 -1.33 10.15 8.30
N PHE A 225 -2.21 11.08 7.92
CA PHE A 225 -2.54 11.34 6.52
C PHE A 225 -1.37 11.94 5.73
N VAL A 226 -0.55 12.81 6.34
CA VAL A 226 0.70 13.28 5.71
C VAL A 226 1.64 12.10 5.46
N LEU A 227 1.83 11.22 6.46
CA LEU A 227 2.65 10.02 6.30
C LEU A 227 2.11 9.08 5.21
N ALA A 228 0.78 8.94 5.10
CA ALA A 228 0.16 8.14 4.05
C ALA A 228 0.40 8.74 2.67
N ALA A 229 0.24 10.06 2.51
CA ALA A 229 0.44 10.77 1.25
C ALA A 229 1.89 10.69 0.76
N ILE A 230 2.88 10.76 1.67
CA ILE A 230 4.29 10.61 1.30
C ILE A 230 4.74 9.15 1.16
N GLY A 231 3.91 8.18 1.57
CA GLY A 231 4.27 6.75 1.52
C GLY A 231 5.12 6.24 2.68
N LYS A 232 5.16 6.97 3.79
CA LYS A 232 5.86 6.57 5.03
C LYS A 232 4.94 6.00 6.11
N LEU A 233 3.64 5.91 5.87
CA LEU A 233 2.71 5.18 6.74
C LEU A 233 2.79 3.67 6.51
N GLU A 234 3.97 3.10 6.69
CA GLU A 234 4.21 1.66 6.57
C GLU A 234 4.85 1.11 7.84
N ALA A 235 4.61 -0.18 8.11
CA ALA A 235 5.17 -0.87 9.28
C ALA A 235 6.70 -0.78 9.37
N ARG A 236 7.41 -0.63 8.25
CA ARG A 236 8.88 -0.44 8.24
C ARG A 236 9.34 0.83 8.93
N TRP A 237 8.52 1.86 8.91
CA TRP A 237 8.81 3.17 9.50
C TRP A 237 8.19 3.29 10.90
N LEU A 238 7.04 2.66 11.11
CA LEU A 238 6.29 2.72 12.38
C LEU A 238 6.78 1.70 13.42
N THR A 239 7.25 0.53 12.99
CA THR A 239 7.71 -0.56 13.87
C THR A 239 9.00 -1.18 13.32
N PRO A 240 10.13 -0.43 13.35
CA PRO A 240 11.40 -0.88 12.77
C PRO A 240 11.96 -2.15 13.44
N ASP A 241 11.59 -2.42 14.70
CA ASP A 241 12.05 -3.58 15.46
C ASP A 241 11.36 -4.90 15.05
N GLN A 242 10.29 -4.84 14.26
CA GLN A 242 9.53 -6.00 13.82
C GLN A 242 10.03 -6.49 12.46
N THR A 243 10.28 -7.81 12.33
CA THR A 243 10.64 -8.41 11.04
C THR A 243 9.43 -8.38 10.10
N LEU A 244 9.52 -7.59 9.03
CA LEU A 244 8.46 -7.51 8.03
C LEU A 244 8.47 -8.74 7.12
N TYR A 245 7.28 -9.10 6.63
CA TYR A 245 7.14 -10.10 5.58
C TYR A 245 7.85 -9.63 4.31
N ASP A 246 8.85 -10.39 3.84
CA ASP A 246 9.53 -10.17 2.55
C ASP A 246 8.90 -11.07 1.47
N PRO A 247 8.13 -10.50 0.52
CA PRO A 247 7.55 -11.27 -0.58
C PRO A 247 8.60 -11.90 -1.50
N LYS A 248 9.75 -11.24 -1.72
CA LYS A 248 10.81 -11.72 -2.62
C LYS A 248 11.56 -12.90 -1.99
N ALA A 249 11.79 -12.88 -0.68
CA ALA A 249 12.36 -14.02 0.03
C ALA A 249 11.41 -15.22 0.03
N SER A 250 10.11 -14.97 0.27
CA SER A 250 9.08 -16.00 0.26
C SER A 250 8.91 -16.62 -1.13
N TYR A 251 8.88 -15.80 -2.18
CA TYR A 251 8.86 -16.27 -3.58
C TYR A 251 10.08 -17.12 -3.90
N ARG A 252 11.30 -16.66 -3.59
CA ARG A 252 12.53 -17.44 -3.82
C ARG A 252 12.52 -18.77 -3.09
N LYS A 253 11.98 -18.81 -1.87
CA LYS A 253 11.86 -20.03 -1.07
C LYS A 253 10.93 -21.04 -1.74
N VAL A 254 9.75 -20.61 -2.19
CA VAL A 254 8.77 -21.47 -2.88
C VAL A 254 9.28 -21.90 -4.26
N TYR A 255 9.88 -20.97 -5.01
CA TYR A 255 10.47 -21.24 -6.31
C TYR A 255 11.56 -22.30 -6.20
N ARG A 256 12.50 -22.18 -5.26
CA ARG A 256 13.51 -23.21 -5.02
C ARG A 256 12.95 -24.55 -4.56
N SER A 257 11.86 -24.56 -3.79
CA SER A 257 11.32 -25.82 -3.25
C SER A 257 10.47 -26.61 -4.25
N PHE A 258 9.78 -25.94 -5.18
CA PHE A 258 8.79 -26.60 -6.05
C PHE A 258 8.83 -26.15 -7.51
N GLY A 259 9.33 -24.95 -7.80
CA GLY A 259 9.38 -24.39 -9.16
C GLY A 259 10.69 -24.65 -9.90
N TRP A 260 11.76 -24.98 -9.17
CA TRP A 260 13.10 -25.11 -9.74
C TRP A 260 13.26 -26.38 -10.58
N VAL A 261 13.61 -26.19 -11.85
CA VAL A 261 13.94 -27.29 -12.78
C VAL A 261 15.42 -27.25 -13.20
N PRO A 262 16.08 -28.41 -13.45
CA PRO A 262 17.52 -28.46 -13.70
C PRO A 262 18.02 -27.65 -14.90
N TRP A 263 17.15 -27.36 -15.87
CA TRP A 263 17.48 -26.67 -17.10
C TRP A 263 17.24 -25.15 -17.04
N GLU A 264 16.79 -24.60 -15.91
CA GLU A 264 16.63 -23.15 -15.72
C GLU A 264 17.88 -22.31 -16.02
N PRO A 265 19.10 -22.70 -15.63
CA PRO A 265 20.29 -21.92 -15.94
C PRO A 265 20.52 -21.78 -17.45
N VAL A 266 20.17 -22.82 -18.20
CA VAL A 266 20.28 -22.85 -19.66
C VAL A 266 19.21 -21.93 -20.28
N ILE A 267 17.96 -22.01 -19.80
CA ILE A 267 16.89 -21.11 -20.23
C ILE A 267 17.25 -19.65 -19.92
N ALA A 268 17.70 -19.36 -18.70
CA ALA A 268 18.07 -18.01 -18.28
C ALA A 268 19.24 -17.43 -19.10
N ALA A 269 20.22 -18.26 -19.48
CA ALA A 269 21.32 -17.83 -20.35
C ALA A 269 20.83 -17.50 -21.77
N VAL A 270 19.92 -18.33 -22.31
CA VAL A 270 19.29 -18.09 -23.62
C VAL A 270 18.41 -16.85 -23.59
N ASP A 271 17.59 -16.67 -22.55
CA ASP A 271 16.78 -15.48 -22.34
C ASP A 271 17.63 -14.23 -22.15
N HIS A 272 18.77 -14.29 -21.46
CA HIS A 272 19.63 -13.12 -21.30
C HIS A 272 20.20 -12.62 -22.64
N VAL A 273 20.44 -13.52 -23.59
CA VAL A 273 20.96 -13.18 -24.93
C VAL A 273 19.83 -12.79 -25.89
N LEU A 274 18.69 -13.48 -25.81
CA LEU A 274 17.60 -13.33 -26.76
C LEU A 274 16.51 -12.37 -26.28
N ALA A 275 16.28 -12.18 -24.98
CA ALA A 275 15.25 -11.27 -24.49
C ALA A 275 15.63 -9.81 -24.77
N PRO A 276 14.66 -8.95 -25.13
CA PRO A 276 14.90 -7.52 -25.19
C PRO A 276 15.31 -7.01 -23.81
N ARG A 277 16.36 -6.17 -23.73
CA ARG A 277 16.76 -5.54 -22.47
C ARG A 277 15.60 -4.71 -21.90
N ILE A 278 15.09 -5.12 -20.75
CA ILE A 278 14.15 -4.33 -19.94
C ILE A 278 15.01 -3.46 -19.01
N GLY A 279 14.62 -2.20 -18.80
CA GLY A 279 15.31 -1.33 -17.84
C GLY A 279 15.24 -1.89 -16.41
N PRO A 280 16.13 -1.45 -15.50
CA PRO A 280 16.12 -1.89 -14.11
C PRO A 280 14.81 -1.50 -13.41
N ALA A 281 14.42 -2.27 -12.39
CA ALA A 281 13.27 -1.96 -11.54
C ALA A 281 13.48 -0.60 -10.82
N PRO A 282 12.40 0.16 -10.50
CA PRO A 282 12.52 1.49 -9.92
C PRO A 282 13.23 1.46 -8.55
N GLU A 283 12.99 0.42 -7.74
CA GLU A 283 13.69 0.18 -6.46
C GLU A 283 15.22 0.06 -6.60
N GLU A 284 15.72 -0.46 -7.73
CA GLU A 284 17.15 -0.58 -7.97
C GLU A 284 17.73 0.73 -8.51
N ALA A 285 16.96 1.48 -9.30
CA ALA A 285 17.34 2.80 -9.82
C ALA A 285 17.58 3.81 -8.69
N VAL A 286 16.72 3.84 -7.66
CA VAL A 286 16.88 4.71 -6.48
C VAL A 286 18.12 4.34 -5.67
N LYS A 287 18.43 3.04 -5.53
CA LYS A 287 19.66 2.58 -4.85
C LYS A 287 20.94 2.89 -5.61
N THR A 288 20.89 2.95 -6.95
CA THR A 288 22.04 3.35 -7.78
C THR A 288 22.22 4.86 -7.86
N ALA A 289 21.19 5.67 -7.60
CA ALA A 289 21.29 7.12 -7.56
C ALA A 289 21.88 7.66 -6.23
N ASN A 290 21.77 6.87 -5.15
CA ASN A 290 22.34 7.18 -3.82
C ASN A 290 23.73 6.54 -3.58
N LYS A 291 24.45 6.17 -4.65
CA LYS A 291 25.86 5.75 -4.64
C LYS A 291 26.69 6.67 -5.50
#